data_AF-A0AAU7YS62-F1
#
_entry.id   AF-A0AAU7YS62-F1
#
_cell.length_a   1.000
_cell.length_b   1.000
_cell.length_c   1.000
_cell.angle_alpha   90.00
_cell.angle_beta   90.00
_cell.angle_gamma   90.00
#
_symmetry.space_group_name_H-M   'P 1'
#
loop_
_entity.id
_entity.type
_entity.pdbx_description
1 polymer ?
#
loop_
_entity_poly.entity_id
_entity_poly.type
_entity_poly.pdbx_seq_one_letter_code
_entity_poly.pdbx_strand_id
1 'polypeptide(L)'
;MLNLLMWFMLVIFVIVLLLVISVLVSHAMEPELDQNEPFECGFSNVSDMHMPFCIHFFVISLLFLVFDMELVVSLPLILMSVNMVSWLVVWLLYSFILFVGIIMEIMWGSLDWDK
;
A
#
# COMPACT_ATOMS: atom_id res chain seq x y z
N MET A 1 -21.87 0.72 17.90
CA MET A 1 -21.10 -0.50 17.58
C MET A 1 -21.89 -1.46 16.70
N LEU A 2 -23.09 -1.90 17.10
CA LEU A 2 -23.91 -2.86 16.34
C LEU A 2 -24.23 -2.40 14.91
N ASN A 3 -24.57 -1.11 14.71
CA ASN A 3 -24.82 -0.58 13.36
C ASN A 3 -23.58 -0.61 12.47
N LEU A 4 -22.38 -0.39 13.03
CA LEU A 4 -21.13 -0.41 12.25
C LEU A 4 -20.80 -1.83 11.82
N LEU A 5 -21.01 -2.81 12.70
CA LEU A 5 -20.90 -4.22 12.36
C LEU A 5 -21.90 -4.61 11.27
N MET A 6 -23.15 -4.13 11.36
CA MET A 6 -24.19 -4.40 10.36
C MET A 6 -23.80 -3.87 8.98
N TRP A 7 -23.28 -2.64 8.90
CA TRP A 7 -22.80 -2.06 7.63
C TRP A 7 -21.63 -2.86 7.04
N PHE A 8 -20.67 -3.26 7.86
CA PHE A 8 -19.52 -4.06 7.40
C PHE A 8 -19.97 -5.42 6.84
N MET A 9 -20.89 -6.11 7.52
CA MET A 9 -21.44 -7.38 7.06
C MET A 9 -22.23 -7.22 5.76
N LEU A 10 -22.96 -6.11 5.60
CA LEU A 10 -23.70 -5.82 4.36
C LEU A 10 -22.74 -5.63 3.18
N VAL A 11 -21.65 -4.88 3.37
CA VAL A 11 -20.64 -4.67 2.31
C VAL A 11 -20.01 -5.98 1.88
N ILE A 12 -19.58 -6.83 2.84
CA ILE A 12 -19.02 -8.15 2.53
C ILE A 12 -20.04 -9.01 1.78
N PHE A 13 -21.29 -9.02 2.23
CA PHE A 13 -22.35 -9.78 1.59
C PHE A 13 -22.56 -9.38 0.13
N VAL A 14 -22.57 -8.08 -0.17
CA VAL A 14 -22.71 -7.57 -1.54
C VAL A 14 -21.52 -7.98 -2.40
N ILE A 15 -20.29 -7.89 -1.90
CA ILE A 15 -19.08 -8.31 -2.64
C ILE A 15 -19.13 -9.81 -2.97
N VAL A 16 -19.47 -10.65 -1.99
CA VAL A 16 -19.58 -12.10 -2.18
C VAL A 16 -20.70 -12.45 -3.16
N LEU A 17 -21.85 -11.78 -3.07
CA LEU A 17 -22.97 -11.99 -3.99
C LEU A 17 -22.58 -11.65 -5.43
N LEU A 18 -21.88 -10.54 -5.65
CA LEU A 18 -21.37 -10.17 -6.98
C LEU A 18 -20.36 -11.19 -7.52
N LEU A 19 -19.46 -11.69 -6.68
CA LEU A 19 -18.51 -12.75 -7.05
C LEU A 19 -19.21 -14.06 -7.42
N VAL A 20 -20.23 -14.47 -6.65
CA VAL A 20 -20.99 -15.69 -6.95
C VAL A 20 -21.72 -15.53 -8.29
N ILE A 21 -22.36 -14.39 -8.52
CA ILE A 21 -23.02 -14.11 -9.81
C ILE A 21 -22.00 -14.14 -10.95
N SER A 22 -20.82 -13.52 -10.80
CA SER A 22 -19.81 -13.52 -11.86
C SER A 22 -19.31 -14.93 -12.19
N VAL A 23 -19.10 -15.78 -11.18
CA VAL A 23 -18.69 -17.17 -11.37
C VAL A 23 -19.80 -18.01 -12.00
N LEU A 24 -21.07 -17.82 -11.61
CA LEU A 24 -22.20 -18.53 -12.22
C LEU A 24 -22.38 -18.14 -13.69
N VAL A 25 -22.23 -16.86 -14.01
CA VAL A 25 -22.27 -16.37 -15.40
C VAL A 25 -21.08 -16.88 -16.19
N SER A 26 -19.88 -16.93 -15.62
CA SER A 26 -18.69 -17.42 -16.32
C SER A 26 -18.78 -18.92 -16.63
N HIS A 27 -19.31 -19.74 -15.72
CA HIS A 27 -19.52 -21.18 -15.96
C HIS A 27 -20.59 -21.47 -17.00
N ALA A 28 -21.51 -20.54 -17.24
CA ALA A 28 -22.50 -20.68 -18.32
C ALA A 28 -21.88 -20.46 -19.71
N MET A 29 -20.66 -19.92 -19.78
CA MET A 29 -19.90 -19.73 -21.02
C MET A 29 -18.82 -20.81 -21.09
N GLU A 30 -18.78 -21.61 -22.16
CA GLU A 30 -17.68 -22.56 -22.36
C GLU A 30 -16.40 -21.79 -22.68
N PRO A 31 -15.31 -21.95 -21.90
CA PRO A 31 -14.07 -21.25 -22.16
C PRO A 31 -13.35 -21.86 -23.36
N GLU A 32 -13.01 -21.03 -24.36
CA GLU A 32 -12.11 -21.43 -25.44
C GLU A 32 -10.66 -21.56 -24.90
N LEU A 33 -9.87 -22.50 -25.45
CA LEU A 33 -8.51 -22.80 -24.97
C LEU A 33 -7.60 -21.55 -24.94
N ASP A 34 -7.70 -20.70 -25.96
CA ASP A 34 -6.87 -19.51 -26.12
C ASP A 34 -7.25 -18.38 -25.13
N GLN A 35 -8.43 -18.44 -24.50
CA GLN A 35 -8.86 -17.47 -23.50
C GLN A 35 -8.23 -17.73 -22.12
N ASN A 36 -7.69 -18.93 -21.89
CA ASN A 36 -7.07 -19.32 -20.62
C ASN A 36 -5.56 -19.03 -20.57
N GLU A 37 -4.96 -18.54 -21.67
CA GLU A 37 -3.56 -18.16 -21.73
C GLU A 37 -3.37 -16.65 -21.50
N PRO A 38 -2.29 -16.22 -20.82
CA PRO A 38 -1.97 -14.80 -20.68
C PRO A 38 -1.65 -14.19 -22.04
N PHE A 39 -2.24 -13.03 -22.32
CA PHE A 39 -2.05 -12.31 -23.58
C PHE A 39 -0.67 -11.63 -23.62
N GLU A 40 0.28 -12.22 -24.34
CA GLU A 40 1.59 -11.61 -24.66
C GLU A 40 1.67 -11.16 -26.13
N CYS A 41 0.67 -10.43 -26.62
CA CYS A 41 0.63 -9.91 -28.00
C CYS A 41 0.81 -11.01 -29.08
N GLY A 42 0.30 -12.22 -28.84
CA GLY A 42 0.39 -13.35 -29.78
C GLY A 42 1.70 -14.14 -29.71
N PHE A 43 2.58 -13.86 -28.75
CA PHE A 43 3.75 -14.68 -28.44
C PHE A 43 3.42 -15.72 -27.36
N SER A 44 4.10 -16.85 -27.42
CA SER A 44 4.07 -17.85 -26.34
C SER A 44 4.76 -17.28 -25.11
N ASN A 45 4.13 -17.45 -23.95
CA ASN A 45 4.59 -16.95 -22.66
C ASN A 45 6.11 -17.14 -22.45
N VAL A 46 6.89 -16.05 -22.40
CA VAL A 46 8.33 -16.12 -22.10
C VAL A 46 8.48 -16.26 -20.59
N SER A 47 8.46 -17.51 -20.13
CA SER A 47 8.29 -17.91 -18.73
C SER A 47 9.54 -17.76 -17.86
N ASP A 48 10.23 -16.63 -17.89
CA ASP A 48 11.23 -16.35 -16.86
C ASP A 48 10.54 -15.67 -15.66
N MET A 49 10.12 -16.49 -14.70
CA MET A 49 9.57 -16.08 -13.39
C MET A 49 10.55 -15.17 -12.59
N HIS A 50 11.81 -15.09 -13.04
CA HIS A 50 12.89 -14.31 -12.43
C HIS A 50 13.34 -13.17 -13.35
N MET A 51 12.40 -12.35 -13.78
CA MET A 51 12.73 -11.05 -14.37
C MET A 51 13.43 -10.16 -13.31
N PRO A 52 14.53 -9.47 -13.67
CA PRO A 52 15.22 -8.59 -12.73
C PRO A 52 14.25 -7.51 -12.25
N PHE A 53 14.02 -7.48 -10.94
CA PHE A 53 13.13 -6.51 -10.31
C PHE A 53 13.83 -5.15 -10.20
N CYS A 54 13.09 -4.07 -10.48
CA CYS A 54 13.64 -2.72 -10.35
C CYS A 54 13.89 -2.39 -8.86
N ILE A 55 15.16 -2.33 -8.46
CA ILE A 55 15.61 -2.05 -7.09
C ILE A 55 14.99 -0.77 -6.52
N HIS A 56 14.68 0.21 -7.38
CA HIS A 56 14.01 1.46 -6.99
C HIS A 56 12.67 1.23 -6.28
N PHE A 57 11.82 0.30 -6.75
CA PHE A 57 10.55 0.02 -6.07
C PHE A 57 10.76 -0.60 -4.69
N PHE A 58 11.84 -1.38 -4.52
CA PHE A 58 12.19 -1.94 -3.23
C PHE A 58 12.66 -0.86 -2.25
N VAL A 59 13.49 0.08 -2.71
CA VAL A 59 13.97 1.21 -1.90
C VAL A 59 12.81 2.10 -1.45
N ILE A 60 11.87 2.42 -2.34
CA ILE A 60 10.66 3.19 -2.00
C ILE A 60 9.79 2.44 -0.98
N SER A 61 9.68 1.12 -1.10
CA SER A 61 8.90 0.29 -0.16
C SER A 61 9.53 0.27 1.24
N LEU A 62 10.86 0.20 1.32
CA LEU A 62 11.59 0.31 2.59
C LEU A 62 11.42 1.70 3.21
N LEU A 63 11.52 2.76 2.41
CA LEU A 63 11.28 4.14 2.82
C LEU A 63 9.89 4.32 3.41
N PHE A 64 8.86 3.84 2.69
CA PHE A 64 7.48 3.86 3.16
C PHE A 64 7.32 3.16 4.51
N LEU A 65 7.95 2.01 4.70
CA LEU A 65 7.88 1.25 5.95
C LEU A 65 8.46 2.05 7.13
N VAL A 66 9.62 2.69 6.95
CA VAL A 66 10.25 3.48 8.00
C VAL A 66 9.39 4.71 8.35
N PHE A 67 8.91 5.45 7.34
CA PHE A 67 8.05 6.60 7.57
C PHE A 67 6.72 6.23 8.22
N ASP A 68 6.11 5.10 7.86
CA ASP A 68 4.87 4.64 8.48
C ASP A 68 5.08 4.29 9.96
N MET A 69 6.21 3.66 10.30
CA MET A 69 6.58 3.40 11.69
C MET A 69 6.78 4.69 12.50
N GLU A 70 7.39 5.72 11.90
CA GLU A 70 7.52 7.04 12.52
C GLU A 70 6.14 7.71 12.72
N LEU A 71 5.23 7.61 11.75
CA LEU A 71 3.88 8.12 11.93
C LEU A 71 3.14 7.42 13.07
N VAL A 72 3.27 6.10 13.20
CA VAL A 72 2.68 5.35 14.32
C VAL A 72 3.23 5.84 15.67
N VAL A 73 4.54 6.12 15.76
CA VAL A 73 5.17 6.67 16.97
C VAL A 73 4.69 8.11 17.26
N SER A 74 4.28 8.87 16.24
CA SER A 74 3.78 10.24 16.40
C SER A 74 2.34 10.31 16.95
N LEU A 75 1.50 9.30 16.71
CA LEU A 75 0.09 9.29 17.17
C LEU A 75 -0.10 9.46 18.69
N PRO A 76 0.62 8.76 19.59
CA PRO A 76 0.44 8.94 21.03
C PRO A 76 0.75 10.36 21.51
N LEU A 77 1.63 11.12 20.83
CA LEU A 77 1.91 12.51 21.19
C LEU A 77 0.64 13.37 21.12
N ILE A 78 -0.26 13.13 20.17
CA ILE A 78 -1.50 13.90 20.02
C ILE A 78 -2.46 13.63 21.18
N LEU A 79 -2.45 12.40 21.71
CA LEU A 79 -3.38 11.95 22.74
C LEU A 79 -2.91 12.26 24.18
N MET A 80 -1.64 12.64 24.36
CA MET A 80 -1.09 12.92 25.68
C MET A 80 -1.54 14.28 26.22
N SER A 81 -2.15 14.27 27.41
CA SER A 81 -2.49 15.49 28.17
C SER A 81 -1.28 15.93 29.02
N VAL A 82 -0.34 16.64 28.39
CA VAL A 82 0.83 17.28 29.04
C VAL A 82 0.73 18.80 28.96
N ASN A 83 1.60 19.50 29.71
CA ASN A 83 1.70 20.96 29.61
C ASN A 83 1.92 21.39 28.14
N MET A 84 1.14 22.37 27.68
CA MET A 84 1.16 22.85 26.29
C MET A 84 2.57 23.21 25.80
N VAL A 85 3.37 23.83 26.66
CA VAL A 85 4.75 24.24 26.31
C VAL A 85 5.65 23.02 26.10
N SER A 86 5.62 22.03 27.00
CA SER A 86 6.43 20.81 26.84
C SER A 86 5.98 19.98 25.65
N TRP A 87 4.66 19.92 25.41
CA TRP A 87 4.10 19.23 24.25
C TRP A 87 4.61 19.84 22.94
N LEU A 88 4.54 21.17 22.83
CA LEU A 88 4.97 21.90 21.65
C LEU A 88 6.48 21.75 21.40
N VAL A 89 7.31 21.77 22.44
CA VAL A 89 8.75 21.55 22.32
C VAL A 89 9.07 20.15 21.78
N VAL A 90 8.46 19.11 22.35
CA VAL A 90 8.68 17.72 21.88
C VAL A 90 8.18 17.54 20.45
N TRP A 91 7.01 18.10 20.12
CA TRP A 91 6.45 18.04 18.77
C TRP A 91 7.36 18.72 17.73
N LEU A 92 7.89 19.90 18.03
CA LEU A 92 8.81 20.61 17.15
C LEU A 92 10.14 19.88 16.98
N LEU A 93 10.69 19.31 18.05
CA LEU A 93 11.92 18.52 17.96
C LEU A 93 11.71 17.26 17.12
N TYR A 94 10.58 16.58 17.32
CA TYR A 94 10.22 15.39 16.56
C TYR A 94 10.05 15.69 15.08
N SER A 95 9.26 16.70 14.72
CA SER A 95 9.05 17.07 13.32
C SER A 95 10.33 17.58 12.64
N PHE A 96 11.22 18.23 13.39
CA PHE A 96 12.52 18.65 12.88
C PHE A 96 13.40 17.45 12.50
N ILE A 97 13.42 16.40 13.32
CA ILE A 97 14.17 15.16 13.02
C ILE A 97 13.64 14.51 11.73
N LEU A 98 12.32 14.39 11.60
CA LEU A 98 11.68 13.86 10.38
C LEU A 98 12.05 14.67 9.14
N PHE A 99 12.00 16.00 9.25
CA PHE A 99 12.33 16.90 8.15
C PHE A 99 13.79 16.74 7.70
N VAL A 100 14.73 16.60 8.65
CA VAL A 100 16.13 16.33 8.34
C VAL A 100 16.30 14.96 7.67
N GLY A 101 15.59 13.93 8.13
CA GLY A 101 15.59 12.59 7.52
C GLY A 101 15.21 12.64 6.03
N ILE A 102 14.11 13.32 5.70
CA ILE A 102 13.65 13.49 4.32
C ILE A 102 14.69 14.23 3.47
N ILE A 103 15.30 15.30 3.99
CA ILE A 103 16.35 16.03 3.27
C ILE A 103 17.54 15.12 2.95
N MET A 104 17.98 14.31 3.92
CA MET A 104 19.09 13.38 3.74
C MET A 104 18.82 12.36 2.64
N GLU A 105 17.59 11.82 2.58
CA GLU A 105 17.18 10.85 1.55
C GLU A 105 17.14 11.45 0.15
N ILE A 106 16.67 12.69 0.02
CA ILE A 106 16.70 13.45 -1.23
C ILE A 106 18.16 13.70 -1.65
N MET A 107 19.02 14.11 -0.72
CA MET A 107 20.45 14.33 -0.99
C MET A 107 21.18 13.06 -1.43
N TRP A 108 20.74 11.88 -0.98
CA TRP A 108 21.29 10.60 -1.41
C TRP A 108 20.75 10.10 -2.76
N GLY A 109 19.83 10.83 -3.40
CA GLY A 109 19.29 10.46 -4.70
C GLY A 109 18.41 9.20 -4.65
N SER A 110 17.97 8.79 -3.45
CA SER A 110 17.10 7.61 -3.29
C SER A 110 15.72 7.78 -3.94
N LEU A 111 15.33 9.03 -4.22
CA LEU A 111 14.08 9.40 -4.86
C LEU A 111 14.24 9.86 -6.32
N ASP A 112 15.47 9.89 -6.86
CA ASP A 112 15.68 10.33 -8.24
C ASP A 112 15.28 9.21 -9.21
N TRP A 113 14.30 9.52 -10.06
CA TRP A 113 13.79 8.63 -11.10
C TRP A 113 14.38 9.04 -12.45
N ASP A 114 15.69 8.87 -12.62
CA ASP A 114 16.36 9.11 -13.90
C ASP A 114 17.54 8.16 -14.12
N LYS A 115 17.21 6.93 -14.56
CA LYS A 115 17.87 6.12 -15.61
C LYS A 115 17.30 4.71 -15.69
#